data_AF-X1FY99-F1
#
_entry.id   AF-X1FY99-F1
#
_cell.length_a   1.000
_cell.length_b   1.000
_cell.length_c   1.000
_cell.angle_alpha   90.00
_cell.angle_beta   90.00
_cell.angle_gamma   90.00
#
_symmetry.space_group_name_H-M   'P 1'
#
loop_
_entity.id
_entity.type
_entity.pdbx_description
1 polymer ?
#
loop_
_entity_poly.entity_id
_entity_poly.type
_entity_poly.pdbx_seq_one_letter_code
_entity_poly.pdbx_strand_id
1 'polypeptide(L)'
;PFEAGHTMDIGKDEKGKIHPPIAFGEIHKGKKKDLLKDLKSISFTSLTNSGKAYEAKVKLKGMGDHIFYFVPAPYYEGSEDIYIQHCTKVIFNVAGAPTDWDAPVGAPLPVEIIPLDKPYALWTGNVFRGVVTCGGKPVPDAEIEVEY
;
A
#
# COMPACT_ATOMS: atom_id res chain seq x y z
N PRO A 1 -6.32 -5.74 -23.39
CA PRO A 1 -7.01 -6.06 -22.12
C PRO A 1 -6.05 -6.88 -21.26
N PHE A 2 -5.61 -6.34 -20.12
CA PHE A 2 -4.78 -7.09 -19.18
C PHE A 2 -5.60 -8.28 -18.66
N GLU A 3 -5.03 -9.48 -18.69
CA GLU A 3 -5.68 -10.63 -18.08
C GLU A 3 -5.78 -10.37 -16.58
N ALA A 4 -6.98 -10.52 -16.02
CA ALA A 4 -7.11 -10.44 -14.57
C ALA A 4 -6.46 -11.68 -13.97
N GLY A 5 -5.36 -11.48 -13.25
CA GLY A 5 -4.74 -12.51 -12.41
C GLY A 5 -5.67 -13.00 -11.31
N HIS A 6 -5.18 -13.90 -10.46
CA HIS A 6 -5.97 -14.46 -9.35
C HIS A 6 -6.30 -13.38 -8.32
N THR A 7 -7.60 -13.11 -8.09
CA THR A 7 -8.04 -12.27 -6.96
C THR A 7 -8.08 -13.13 -5.70
N MET A 8 -7.34 -12.70 -4.69
CA MET A 8 -7.27 -13.35 -3.39
C MET A 8 -8.08 -12.59 -2.34
N ASP A 9 -8.57 -13.33 -1.32
CA ASP A 9 -9.25 -12.74 -0.18
C ASP A 9 -8.21 -12.20 0.80
N ILE A 10 -8.15 -10.87 0.96
CA ILE A 10 -7.21 -10.24 1.90
C ILE A 10 -7.43 -10.79 3.32
N GLY A 11 -6.36 -11.28 3.93
CA GLY A 11 -6.34 -11.80 5.30
C GLY A 11 -6.89 -13.21 5.49
N LYS A 12 -7.20 -13.95 4.41
CA LYS A 12 -7.70 -15.34 4.51
C LYS A 12 -6.56 -16.31 4.84
N ASP A 13 -6.67 -17.04 5.95
CA ASP A 13 -5.73 -18.09 6.35
C ASP A 13 -5.95 -19.42 5.62
N GLU A 14 -5.09 -20.43 5.86
CA GLU A 14 -5.18 -21.75 5.22
C GLU A 14 -6.48 -22.51 5.55
N LYS A 15 -7.21 -22.07 6.58
CA LYS A 15 -8.49 -22.65 7.02
C LYS A 15 -9.69 -21.86 6.47
N GLY A 16 -9.44 -20.85 5.63
CA GLY A 16 -10.47 -20.00 5.05
C GLY A 16 -11.00 -18.91 5.98
N LYS A 17 -10.41 -18.71 7.16
CA LYS A 17 -10.82 -17.65 8.09
C LYS A 17 -10.15 -16.34 7.69
N ILE A 18 -10.93 -15.27 7.63
CA ILE A 18 -10.44 -13.92 7.34
C ILE A 18 -10.08 -13.20 8.63
N HIS A 19 -8.83 -12.76 8.74
CA HIS A 19 -8.32 -11.95 9.84
C HIS A 19 -8.40 -10.46 9.51
N PRO A 20 -8.69 -9.60 10.51
CA PRO A 20 -8.81 -8.17 10.28
C PRO A 20 -7.46 -7.53 9.88
N PRO A 21 -7.46 -6.37 9.19
CA PRO A 21 -6.23 -5.66 8.88
C PRO A 21 -5.51 -5.20 10.14
N ILE A 22 -4.18 -5.09 10.03
CA ILE A 22 -3.30 -4.71 11.14
C ILE A 22 -3.25 -3.20 11.29
N ALA A 23 -3.16 -2.47 10.17
CA ALA A 23 -3.08 -1.01 10.21
C ALA A 23 -3.60 -0.36 8.93
N PHE A 24 -4.22 0.81 9.09
CA PHE A 24 -4.48 1.76 8.00
C PHE A 24 -4.35 3.16 8.57
N GLY A 25 -3.67 4.05 7.87
CA GLY A 25 -3.50 5.41 8.36
C GLY A 25 -2.97 6.37 7.32
N GLU A 26 -2.89 7.62 7.75
CA GLU A 26 -2.46 8.76 6.96
C GLU A 26 -1.34 9.51 7.71
N ILE A 27 -0.32 9.95 6.98
CA ILE A 27 0.64 10.95 7.45
C ILE A 27 0.47 12.20 6.60
N HIS A 28 0.29 13.35 7.27
CA HIS A 28 0.22 14.66 6.63
C HIS A 28 0.92 15.69 7.53
N LYS A 29 1.96 16.35 7.01
CA LYS A 29 2.80 17.32 7.73
C LYS A 29 3.32 16.77 9.06
N GLY A 30 3.89 15.57 9.01
CA GLY A 30 4.42 14.82 10.15
C GLY A 30 3.36 14.31 11.13
N LYS A 31 2.07 14.60 10.92
CA LYS A 31 0.99 14.14 11.80
C LYS A 31 0.45 12.82 11.29
N LYS A 32 0.51 11.81 12.15
CA LYS A 32 -0.06 10.49 11.91
C LYS A 32 -1.51 10.44 12.38
N LYS A 33 -2.40 9.92 11.53
CA LYS A 33 -3.80 9.67 11.82
C LYS A 33 -4.10 8.20 11.59
N ASP A 34 -4.57 7.52 12.62
CA ASP A 34 -5.10 6.16 12.51
C ASP A 34 -6.49 6.22 11.83
N LEU A 35 -6.66 5.42 10.78
CA LEU A 35 -7.86 5.31 9.97
C LEU A 35 -8.39 3.86 9.95
N LEU A 36 -7.84 2.94 10.73
CA LEU A 36 -8.21 1.52 10.70
C LEU A 36 -9.71 1.28 10.88
N LYS A 37 -10.36 2.08 11.74
CA LYS A 37 -11.81 2.02 12.00
C LYS A 37 -12.67 2.57 10.85
N ASP A 38 -12.08 3.30 9.92
CA ASP A 38 -12.77 3.86 8.75
C ASP A 38 -12.85 2.85 7.59
N LEU A 39 -12.10 1.74 7.67
CA LEU A 39 -12.17 0.65 6.68
C LEU A 39 -13.51 -0.07 6.75
N LYS A 40 -14.09 -0.30 5.58
CA LYS A 40 -15.28 -1.12 5.37
C LYS A 40 -14.89 -2.33 4.53
N SER A 41 -15.26 -3.52 4.98
CA SER A 41 -15.12 -4.71 4.15
C SER A 41 -16.04 -4.61 2.94
N ILE A 42 -15.51 -4.95 1.77
CA ILE A 42 -16.22 -4.98 0.49
C ILE A 42 -15.91 -6.28 -0.24
N SER A 43 -16.70 -6.57 -1.28
CA SER A 43 -16.31 -7.51 -2.32
C SER A 43 -15.76 -6.70 -3.49
N PHE A 44 -14.51 -6.92 -3.84
CA PHE A 44 -13.91 -6.38 -5.06
C PHE A 44 -14.11 -7.38 -6.19
N THR A 45 -14.40 -6.89 -7.39
CA THR A 45 -14.59 -7.73 -8.59
C THR A 45 -13.69 -7.18 -9.70
N SER A 46 -12.79 -8.02 -10.18
CA SER A 46 -11.95 -7.77 -11.35
C SER A 46 -12.71 -8.09 -12.65
N LEU A 47 -12.02 -8.22 -13.78
CA LEU A 47 -12.62 -8.64 -15.05
C LEU A 47 -13.19 -10.07 -15.01
N THR A 48 -12.60 -10.97 -14.22
CA THR A 48 -12.92 -12.42 -14.28
C THR A 48 -13.19 -13.06 -12.92
N ASN A 49 -12.89 -12.40 -11.81
CA ASN A 49 -13.02 -12.97 -10.46
C ASN A 49 -13.34 -11.91 -9.39
N SER A 50 -13.71 -12.36 -8.20
CA SER A 50 -14.04 -11.50 -7.06
C SER A 50 -13.34 -11.98 -5.79
N GLY A 51 -13.09 -11.08 -4.84
CA GLY A 51 -12.54 -11.41 -3.53
C GLY A 51 -12.84 -10.34 -2.49
N LYS A 52 -12.49 -10.66 -1.24
CA LYS A 52 -12.66 -9.76 -0.10
C LYS A 52 -11.58 -8.68 -0.09
N ALA A 53 -12.02 -7.44 0.05
CA ALA A 53 -11.17 -6.27 0.11
C ALA A 53 -11.69 -5.26 1.14
N TYR A 54 -11.03 -4.10 1.22
CA TYR A 54 -11.40 -3.00 2.10
C TYR A 54 -11.50 -1.68 1.32
N GLU A 55 -12.45 -0.84 1.70
CA GLU A 55 -12.62 0.52 1.19
C GLU A 55 -12.62 1.52 2.36
N ALA A 56 -12.00 2.69 2.17
CA ALA A 56 -12.21 3.85 3.02
C ALA A 56 -12.43 5.10 2.18
N LYS A 57 -13.27 6.02 2.68
CA LYS A 57 -13.50 7.34 2.08
C LYS A 57 -12.85 8.39 2.96
N VAL A 58 -11.76 8.99 2.47
CA VAL A 58 -10.98 9.99 3.21
C VAL A 58 -11.03 11.33 2.49
N LYS A 59 -11.24 12.42 3.23
CA LYS A 59 -11.16 13.78 2.70
C LYS A 59 -9.75 14.32 2.93
N LEU A 60 -9.04 14.65 1.85
CA LEU A 60 -7.74 15.31 1.92
C LEU A 60 -7.96 16.77 2.32
N LYS A 61 -7.47 17.15 3.51
CA LYS A 61 -7.60 18.51 4.04
C LYS A 61 -6.24 19.17 4.17
N GLY A 62 -6.08 20.31 3.51
CA GLY A 62 -4.84 21.07 3.51
C GLY A 62 -3.98 20.79 2.27
N MET A 63 -3.08 21.72 1.95
CA MET A 63 -2.07 21.52 0.92
C MET A 63 -0.92 20.68 1.48
N GLY A 64 -0.26 19.90 0.62
CA GLY A 64 0.87 19.06 1.01
C GLY A 64 0.71 17.61 0.55
N ASP A 65 1.62 16.78 1.02
CA ASP A 65 1.55 15.33 0.83
C ASP A 65 0.61 14.69 1.85
N HIS A 66 -0.21 13.76 1.36
CA HIS A 66 -1.05 12.86 2.13
C HIS A 66 -0.58 11.44 1.85
N ILE A 67 0.15 10.87 2.80
CA ILE A 67 0.73 9.54 2.68
C ILE A 67 -0.20 8.54 3.34
N PHE A 68 -0.82 7.67 2.56
CA PHE A 68 -1.60 6.56 3.07
C PHE A 68 -0.75 5.30 3.14
N TYR A 69 -0.93 4.53 4.20
CA TYR A 69 -0.34 3.20 4.33
C TYR A 69 -1.39 2.19 4.78
N PHE A 70 -1.28 0.96 4.29
CA PHE A 70 -2.17 -0.15 4.63
C PHE A 70 -1.34 -1.41 4.90
N VAL A 71 -1.63 -2.09 6.00
CA VAL A 71 -1.03 -3.36 6.40
C VAL A 71 -2.17 -4.35 6.64
N PRO A 72 -2.43 -5.27 5.70
CA PRO A 72 -3.42 -6.32 5.90
C PRO A 72 -2.88 -7.40 6.84
N ALA A 73 -3.77 -8.27 7.32
CA ALA A 73 -3.32 -9.58 7.78
C ALA A 73 -2.75 -10.36 6.57
N PRO A 74 -1.70 -11.19 6.76
CA PRO A 74 -1.23 -12.10 5.72
C PRO A 74 -2.38 -12.98 5.21
N TYR A 75 -2.37 -13.29 3.93
CA TYR A 75 -3.27 -14.28 3.34
C TYR A 75 -2.46 -15.48 2.82
N TYR A 76 -3.08 -16.65 2.86
CA TYR A 76 -2.49 -17.88 2.36
C TYR A 76 -2.74 -18.02 0.85
N GLU A 77 -1.67 -18.25 0.09
CA GLU A 77 -1.70 -18.61 -1.33
C GLU A 77 -1.45 -20.11 -1.48
N GLY A 78 -2.50 -20.83 -1.88
CA GLY A 78 -2.49 -22.29 -1.90
C GLY A 78 -1.76 -22.89 -3.09
N SER A 79 -1.54 -22.14 -4.18
CA SER A 79 -0.75 -22.64 -5.32
C SER A 79 0.74 -22.75 -4.99
N GLU A 80 1.22 -21.92 -4.06
CA GLU A 80 2.63 -21.82 -3.69
C GLU A 80 2.92 -22.33 -2.26
N ASP A 81 1.89 -22.68 -1.48
CA ASP A 81 1.99 -23.09 -0.07
C ASP A 81 2.75 -22.06 0.78
N ILE A 82 2.41 -20.78 0.59
CA ILE A 82 3.03 -19.64 1.28
C ILE A 82 1.99 -18.68 1.83
N TYR A 83 2.45 -17.82 2.74
CA TYR A 83 1.73 -16.63 3.16
C TYR A 83 2.29 -15.39 2.47
N ILE A 84 1.39 -14.56 1.95
CA ILE A 84 1.72 -13.29 1.30
C ILE A 84 1.12 -12.15 2.12
N GLN A 85 1.89 -11.06 2.27
CA GLN A 85 1.43 -9.83 2.91
C GLN A 85 1.75 -8.62 2.03
N HIS A 86 0.75 -8.16 1.29
CA HIS A 86 0.87 -6.94 0.47
C HIS A 86 0.66 -5.69 1.31
N CYS A 87 1.78 -5.14 1.81
CA CYS A 87 1.79 -3.84 2.46
C CYS A 87 1.83 -2.73 1.41
N THR A 88 0.97 -1.72 1.55
CA THR A 88 0.80 -0.68 0.54
C THR A 88 1.13 0.69 1.12
N LYS A 89 1.83 1.53 0.34
CA LYS A 89 2.01 2.97 0.56
C LYS A 89 1.56 3.72 -0.69
N VAL A 90 0.79 4.78 -0.53
CA VAL A 90 0.39 5.68 -1.63
C VAL A 90 0.58 7.13 -1.18
N ILE A 91 1.06 7.99 -2.08
CA ILE A 91 1.27 9.41 -1.82
C ILE A 91 0.34 10.21 -2.73
N PHE A 92 -0.55 11.00 -2.14
CA PHE A 92 -1.34 12.01 -2.85
C PHE A 92 -0.81 13.39 -2.51
N ASN A 93 -0.51 14.21 -3.50
CA ASN A 93 -0.14 15.60 -3.27
C ASN A 93 -1.31 16.53 -3.57
N VAL A 94 -1.58 17.46 -2.66
CA VAL A 94 -2.57 18.52 -2.84
C VAL A 94 -1.84 19.84 -3.08
N ALA A 95 -2.09 20.44 -4.25
CA ALA A 95 -1.61 21.76 -4.66
C ALA A 95 -0.09 21.96 -4.74
N GLY A 96 0.67 20.89 -5.02
CA GLY A 96 2.07 20.92 -5.43
C GLY A 96 3.08 21.13 -4.30
N ALA A 97 2.64 21.37 -3.06
CA ALA A 97 3.54 21.63 -1.94
C ALA A 97 4.21 20.32 -1.48
N PRO A 98 5.54 20.16 -1.56
CA PRO A 98 6.23 18.97 -1.05
C PRO A 98 6.41 19.09 0.45
N THR A 99 5.95 18.10 1.22
CA THR A 99 6.02 18.13 2.69
C THR A 99 6.55 16.85 3.32
N ASP A 100 6.10 15.68 2.87
CA ASP A 100 6.34 14.40 3.56
C ASP A 100 6.84 13.28 2.63
N TRP A 101 6.79 13.45 1.31
CA TRP A 101 7.01 12.39 0.31
C TRP A 101 8.31 11.59 0.48
N ASP A 102 9.39 12.22 0.95
CA ASP A 102 10.74 11.66 1.13
C ASP A 102 10.98 11.08 2.52
N ALA A 103 10.02 11.20 3.44
CA ALA A 103 10.10 10.60 4.76
C ALA A 103 9.55 9.16 4.76
N PRO A 104 10.17 8.24 5.54
CA PRO A 104 9.60 6.93 5.77
C PRO A 104 8.31 7.02 6.58
N VAL A 105 7.34 6.16 6.27
CA VAL A 105 6.18 5.93 7.14
C VAL A 105 6.61 5.23 8.43
N GLY A 106 7.50 4.23 8.30
CA GLY A 106 7.95 3.40 9.41
C GLY A 106 6.82 2.61 10.08
N ALA A 107 7.02 2.19 11.33
CA ALA A 107 6.05 1.36 12.05
C ALA A 107 4.64 2.00 12.07
N PRO A 108 3.56 1.26 11.72
CA PRO A 108 3.50 -0.19 11.60
C PRO A 108 3.75 -0.75 10.19
N LEU A 109 4.13 0.07 9.19
CA LEU A 109 4.45 -0.40 7.85
C LEU A 109 5.83 -1.10 7.87
N PRO A 110 5.90 -2.43 7.69
CA PRO A 110 7.15 -3.17 7.87
C PRO A 110 8.07 -3.04 6.66
N VAL A 111 7.50 -2.94 5.46
CA VAL A 111 8.20 -2.83 4.18
C VAL A 111 7.75 -1.59 3.42
N GLU A 112 8.70 -0.86 2.84
CA GLU A 112 8.43 0.43 2.19
C GLU A 112 9.45 0.71 1.08
N ILE A 113 8.98 1.26 -0.04
CA ILE A 113 9.84 1.91 -1.03
C ILE A 113 9.88 3.40 -0.72
N ILE A 114 11.03 3.90 -0.26
CA ILE A 114 11.24 5.32 0.01
C ILE A 114 11.63 6.00 -1.31
N PRO A 115 10.81 6.89 -1.87
CA PRO A 115 11.12 7.54 -3.13
C PRO A 115 12.30 8.52 -3.00
N LEU A 116 13.13 8.59 -4.02
CA LEU A 116 14.24 9.56 -4.15
C LEU A 116 13.88 10.76 -5.03
N ASP A 117 12.74 10.68 -5.72
CA ASP A 117 12.14 11.74 -6.52
C ASP A 117 10.66 11.87 -6.15
N LYS A 118 10.10 13.08 -6.21
CA LYS A 118 8.67 13.32 -5.92
C LYS A 118 7.80 12.47 -6.85
N PRO A 119 7.09 11.44 -6.36
CA PRO A 119 6.42 10.48 -7.25
C PRO A 119 5.38 11.12 -8.16
N TYR A 120 4.71 12.18 -7.67
CA TYR A 120 3.69 12.92 -8.40
C TYR A 120 4.24 13.98 -9.37
N ALA A 121 5.57 14.13 -9.48
CA ALA A 121 6.22 15.09 -10.38
C ALA A 121 7.00 14.42 -11.53
N LEU A 122 6.84 13.10 -11.70
CA LEU A 122 7.51 12.34 -12.76
C LEU A 122 6.70 12.41 -14.06
N TRP A 123 7.31 12.95 -15.09
CA TRP A 123 6.76 12.98 -16.45
C TRP A 123 7.10 11.70 -17.20
N THR A 124 6.34 11.39 -18.24
CA THR A 124 6.64 10.30 -19.17
C THR A 124 8.08 10.41 -19.67
N GLY A 125 8.87 9.35 -19.53
CA GLY A 125 10.29 9.31 -19.88
C GLY A 125 11.24 9.61 -18.72
N ASN A 126 10.76 10.10 -17.57
CA ASN A 126 11.57 10.21 -16.36
C ASN A 126 11.74 8.83 -15.69
N VAL A 127 12.74 8.73 -14.82
CA VAL A 127 13.04 7.52 -14.04
C VAL A 127 12.51 7.71 -12.62
N PHE A 128 11.67 6.78 -12.16
CA PHE A 128 11.41 6.64 -10.73
C PHE A 128 12.60 5.97 -10.05
N ARG A 129 13.03 6.54 -8.92
CA ARG A 129 14.08 5.97 -8.08
C ARG A 129 13.57 5.84 -6.66
N GLY A 130 13.95 4.77 -5.98
CA GLY A 130 13.58 4.54 -4.59
C GLY A 130 14.52 3.55 -3.90
N VAL A 131 14.44 3.51 -2.57
CA VAL A 131 15.15 2.57 -1.73
C VAL A 131 14.14 1.63 -1.08
N VAL A 132 14.26 0.33 -1.36
CA VAL A 132 13.45 -0.69 -0.67
C VAL A 132 13.97 -0.86 0.75
N THR A 133 13.07 -0.85 1.72
CA THR A 133 13.40 -1.02 3.13
C THR A 133 12.51 -2.06 3.80
N CYS A 134 13.06 -2.75 4.79
CA CYS A 134 12.35 -3.61 5.72
C CYS A 134 12.80 -3.29 7.16
N GLY A 135 11.85 -2.98 8.05
CA GLY A 135 12.16 -2.54 9.41
C GLY A 135 13.04 -1.29 9.45
N GLY A 136 12.92 -0.40 8.45
CA GLY A 136 13.72 0.82 8.31
C GLY A 136 15.15 0.62 7.82
N LYS A 137 15.55 -0.60 7.44
CA LYS A 137 16.87 -0.91 6.87
C LYS A 137 16.76 -1.19 5.37
N PRO A 138 17.72 -0.73 4.54
CA PRO A 138 17.74 -1.08 3.12
C PRO A 138 17.76 -2.59 2.88
N VAL A 139 17.02 -3.05 1.87
CA VAL A 139 17.03 -4.44 1.40
C VAL A 139 17.75 -4.48 0.05
N PRO A 140 19.02 -4.93 0.00
CA PRO A 140 19.72 -5.12 -1.26
C PRO A 140 19.10 -6.28 -2.05
N ASP A 141 19.25 -6.23 -3.38
CA ASP A 141 18.86 -7.32 -4.29
C ASP A 141 17.40 -7.77 -4.18
N ALA A 142 16.52 -6.88 -3.70
CA ALA A 142 15.08 -7.12 -3.67
C ALA A 142 14.56 -7.29 -5.11
N GLU A 143 13.72 -8.31 -5.32
CA GLU A 143 12.99 -8.48 -6.57
C GLU A 143 12.00 -7.32 -6.74
N ILE A 144 12.02 -6.71 -7.93
CA ILE A 144 11.15 -5.58 -8.28
C ILE A 144 10.28 -5.97 -9.46
N GLU A 145 8.98 -5.88 -9.25
CA GLU A 145 7.97 -6.00 -10.30
C GLU A 145 7.31 -4.64 -10.56
N VAL A 146 7.00 -4.37 -11.81
CA VAL A 146 6.31 -3.15 -12.25
C VAL A 146 5.12 -3.54 -13.11
N GLU A 147 3.93 -3.15 -12.66
CA GLU A 147 2.65 -3.40 -13.34
C GLU A 147 2.03 -2.09 -13.86
N TYR A 148 1.22 -2.18 -14.93
CA TYR A 148 0.60 -1.05 -15.65
C TYR A 148 -0.92 -1.17 -15.79
#